data_AF-A0A7V6MU75-F1
#
_entry.id   AF-A0A7V6MU75-F1
#
_cell.length_a   1.000
_cell.length_b   1.000
_cell.length_c   1.000
_cell.angle_alpha   90.00
_cell.angle_beta   90.00
_cell.angle_gamma   90.00
#
_symmetry.space_group_name_H-M   'P 1'
#
loop_
_entity.id
_entity.type
_entity.pdbx_description
1 polymer ?
#
loop_
_entity_poly.entity_id
_entity_poly.type
_entity_poly.pdbx_seq_one_letter_code
_entity_poly.pdbx_strand_id
1 'polypeptide(L)'
;GVAAVILNRSKNAKFPPTIADVVYQPGAFESVSNGLIWSRYPSRSNFDAARQAMDGWDPTYGCIFFWNPYKPVSSWIWSRSIVTQIGQHVFAK
;
A
#
# COMPACT_ATOMS: atom_id res chain seq x y z
N GLY A 1 3.94 -7.00 -0.60
CA GLY A 1 3.49 -6.14 0.51
C GLY A 1 2.53 -5.09 0.03
N VAL A 2 3.03 -3.90 -0.38
CA VAL A 2 2.19 -2.73 -0.72
C VAL A 2 1.16 -3.01 -1.83
N ALA A 3 1.53 -3.73 -2.90
CA ALA A 3 0.59 -4.07 -3.98
C ALA A 3 -0.61 -4.89 -3.48
N ALA A 4 -0.40 -5.81 -2.54
CA ALA A 4 -1.49 -6.57 -1.92
C ALA A 4 -2.40 -5.66 -1.08
N VAL A 5 -1.85 -4.68 -0.37
CA VAL A 5 -2.64 -3.68 0.38
C VAL A 5 -3.54 -2.87 -0.56
N ILE A 6 -3.05 -2.47 -1.73
CA ILE A 6 -3.86 -1.75 -2.74
C ILE A 6 -5.05 -2.62 -3.19
N LEU A 7 -4.81 -3.90 -3.47
CA LEU A 7 -5.86 -4.85 -3.84
C LEU A 7 -6.84 -5.13 -2.69
N ASN A 8 -6.36 -5.17 -1.45
CA ASN A 8 -7.19 -5.33 -0.26
C ASN A 8 -8.10 -4.11 -0.06
N ARG A 9 -7.60 -2.90 -0.32
CA ARG A 9 -8.39 -1.67 -0.29
C ARG A 9 -9.49 -1.68 -1.36
N SER A 10 -9.19 -2.05 -2.61
CA SER A 10 -10.22 -2.07 -3.66
C SER A 10 -11.33 -3.08 -3.41
N LYS A 11 -11.08 -4.09 -2.55
CA LYS A 11 -12.07 -5.08 -2.10
C LYS A 11 -12.79 -4.70 -0.80
N ASN A 12 -12.40 -3.60 -0.14
CA ASN A 12 -12.93 -3.22 1.16
C ASN A 12 -13.91 -2.04 1.02
N ALA A 13 -15.12 -2.18 1.58
CA ALA A 13 -16.18 -1.18 1.48
C ALA A 13 -15.83 0.21 2.07
N LYS A 14 -14.76 0.31 2.89
CA LYS A 14 -14.28 1.60 3.44
C LYS A 14 -13.40 2.39 2.46
N PHE A 15 -13.05 1.82 1.32
CA PHE A 15 -12.19 2.42 0.31
C PHE A 15 -12.88 2.44 -1.05
N PRO A 16 -12.39 3.26 -1.98
CA PRO A 16 -12.89 3.24 -3.34
C PRO A 16 -12.78 1.87 -4.01
N PRO A 17 -13.71 1.50 -4.91
CA PRO A 17 -13.79 0.15 -5.45
C PRO A 17 -12.76 -0.15 -6.55
N THR A 18 -12.13 0.87 -7.13
CA THR A 18 -11.15 0.67 -8.21
C THR A 18 -9.72 0.87 -7.74
N ILE A 19 -8.78 0.16 -8.35
CA ILE A 19 -7.34 0.31 -8.08
C ILE A 19 -6.89 1.75 -8.36
N ALA A 20 -7.40 2.36 -9.44
CA ALA A 20 -7.09 3.73 -9.79
C ALA A 20 -7.52 4.69 -8.68
N ASP A 21 -8.76 4.59 -8.21
CA ASP A 21 -9.26 5.47 -7.15
C ASP A 21 -8.52 5.27 -5.82
N VAL A 22 -8.13 4.03 -5.50
CA VAL A 22 -7.29 3.74 -4.33
C VAL A 22 -5.92 4.40 -4.44
N VAL A 23 -5.27 4.30 -5.61
CA VAL A 23 -3.94 4.88 -5.86
C VAL A 23 -3.99 6.40 -5.85
N TYR A 24 -5.02 7.00 -6.45
CA TYR A 24 -5.17 8.45 -6.55
C TYR A 24 -5.89 9.10 -5.36
N GLN A 25 -6.23 8.34 -4.32
CA GLN A 25 -6.79 8.89 -3.10
C GLN A 25 -5.81 9.93 -2.49
N PRO A 26 -6.27 11.18 -2.22
CA PRO A 26 -5.39 12.23 -1.72
C PRO A 26 -4.62 11.82 -0.46
N GLY A 27 -3.29 11.95 -0.50
CA GLY A 27 -2.40 11.62 0.62
C GLY A 27 -2.22 10.12 0.89
N ALA A 28 -2.79 9.22 0.08
CA ALA A 28 -2.63 7.78 0.27
C ALA A 28 -1.24 7.26 -0.11
N PHE A 29 -0.63 7.87 -1.14
CA PHE A 29 0.69 7.47 -1.65
C PHE A 29 1.57 8.70 -1.91
N GLU A 30 2.70 8.77 -1.22
CA GLU A 30 3.70 9.83 -1.36
C GLU A 30 4.15 10.00 -2.83
N SER A 31 4.33 8.88 -3.54
CA SER A 31 4.72 8.85 -4.96
C SER A 31 3.72 9.51 -5.92
N VAL A 32 2.45 9.59 -5.53
CA VAL A 32 1.43 10.31 -6.30
C VAL A 32 1.50 11.79 -5.97
N SER A 33 1.53 12.13 -4.67
CA SER A 33 1.59 13.51 -4.20
C SER A 33 2.84 14.26 -4.68
N ASN A 34 3.99 13.60 -4.80
CA ASN A 34 5.24 14.22 -5.25
C ASN A 34 5.51 14.06 -6.77
N GLY A 35 4.55 13.54 -7.53
CA GLY A 35 4.67 13.39 -8.99
C GLY A 35 5.66 12.32 -9.47
N LEU A 36 6.22 11.50 -8.58
CA LEU A 36 7.11 10.41 -8.97
C LEU A 36 6.43 9.36 -9.85
N ILE A 37 5.12 9.18 -9.68
CA ILE A 37 4.30 8.28 -10.52
C ILE A 37 4.38 8.64 -12.02
N TRP A 38 4.62 9.90 -12.36
CA TRP A 38 4.69 10.40 -13.74
C TRP A 38 6.12 10.51 -14.29
N SER A 39 7.11 10.50 -13.41
CA SER A 39 8.51 10.78 -13.77
C SER A 39 9.43 9.56 -13.64
N ARG A 40 8.95 8.45 -13.06
CA ARG A 40 9.74 7.23 -12.90
C ARG A 40 9.05 6.03 -13.52
N TYR A 41 9.78 5.35 -14.40
CA TYR A 41 9.36 4.05 -14.90
C TYR A 41 9.67 2.95 -13.86
N PRO A 42 8.71 2.05 -13.54
CA PRO A 42 8.95 0.96 -12.62
C PRO A 42 10.04 0.01 -13.13
N SER A 43 10.86 -0.55 -12.22
CA SER A 43 11.78 -1.62 -12.57
C SER A 43 11.02 -2.93 -12.87
N ARG A 44 11.69 -3.90 -13.50
CA ARG A 44 11.15 -5.24 -13.71
C ARG A 44 10.69 -5.89 -12.40
N SER A 45 11.46 -5.75 -11.33
CA SER A 45 11.10 -6.26 -10.01
C SER A 45 9.80 -5.66 -9.46
N ASN A 46 9.50 -4.39 -9.76
CA ASN A 46 8.25 -3.76 -9.38
C ASN A 46 7.06 -4.37 -10.14
N PHE A 47 7.23 -4.63 -11.44
CA PHE A 47 6.20 -5.32 -12.24
C PHE A 47 5.96 -6.74 -11.76
N ASP A 48 7.03 -7.49 -11.47
CA ASP A 48 6.92 -8.86 -10.98
C ASP A 48 6.20 -8.91 -9.62
N ALA A 49 6.52 -7.99 -8.71
CA ALA A 49 5.85 -7.88 -7.42
C ALA A 49 4.36 -7.50 -7.55
N ALA A 50 4.01 -6.62 -8.50
CA ALA A 50 2.63 -6.27 -8.79
C ALA A 50 1.86 -7.48 -9.36
N ARG A 51 2.46 -8.24 -10.29
CA ARG A 51 1.87 -9.46 -10.84
C ARG A 51 1.63 -10.50 -9.76
N GLN A 52 2.61 -10.78 -8.90
CA GLN A 52 2.45 -11.75 -7.81
C GLN A 52 1.28 -11.38 -6.88
N ALA A 53 1.10 -10.09 -6.58
CA ALA A 53 -0.04 -9.64 -5.79
C ALA A 53 -1.37 -9.85 -6.52
N MET A 54 -1.43 -9.58 -7.83
CA MET A 54 -2.63 -9.86 -8.65
C MET A 54 -2.94 -11.35 -8.71
N ASP A 55 -1.92 -12.22 -8.73
CA ASP A 55 -2.06 -13.68 -8.69
C ASP A 55 -2.47 -14.21 -7.30
N GLY A 56 -2.65 -13.31 -6.31
CA GLY A 56 -3.19 -13.64 -4.99
C GLY A 56 -2.15 -13.76 -3.88
N TRP A 57 -0.87 -13.49 -4.16
CA TRP A 57 0.16 -13.50 -3.12
C TRP A 57 0.04 -12.26 -2.21
N ASP A 58 -0.48 -12.45 -1.01
CA ASP A 58 -0.57 -11.42 0.03
C ASP A 58 0.27 -11.77 1.27
N PRO A 59 1.53 -11.30 1.36
CA PRO A 59 2.37 -11.52 2.55
C PRO A 59 1.95 -10.65 3.75
N THR A 60 0.91 -9.82 3.61
CA THR A 60 0.42 -8.91 4.65
C THR A 60 -0.81 -9.44 5.39
N TYR A 61 -1.35 -10.59 4.98
CA TYR A 61 -2.50 -11.23 5.63
C TYR A 61 -3.77 -10.35 5.67
N GLY A 62 -4.09 -9.67 4.57
CA GLY A 62 -5.28 -8.86 4.43
C GLY A 62 -5.16 -7.46 5.03
N CYS A 63 -3.94 -6.93 5.19
CA CYS A 63 -3.76 -5.57 5.70
C CYS A 63 -4.27 -4.52 4.70
N ILE A 64 -4.82 -3.43 5.25
CA ILE A 64 -5.33 -2.27 4.50
C ILE A 64 -4.57 -0.98 4.85
N PHE A 65 -3.71 -1.00 5.86
CA PHE A 65 -2.83 0.09 6.22
C PHE A 65 -1.37 -0.33 6.15
N PHE A 66 -0.51 0.60 5.76
CA PHE A 66 0.93 0.44 5.87
C PHE A 66 1.60 1.80 6.08
N TRP A 67 2.75 1.83 6.74
CA TRP A 67 3.56 3.04 6.92
C TRP A 67 5.03 2.70 7.16
N ASN A 68 5.91 3.67 6.92
CA ASN A 68 7.31 3.57 7.33
C ASN A 68 7.45 4.07 8.78
N PRO A 69 7.83 3.22 9.75
CA PRO A 69 7.93 3.60 11.16
C PRO A 69 9.06 4.61 11.43
N TYR A 70 9.98 4.79 10.47
CA TYR A 70 11.11 5.71 10.54
C TYR A 70 10.82 7.08 9.91
N LYS A 71 9.60 7.31 9.40
CA LYS A 71 9.14 8.63 8.92
C LYS A 71 8.07 9.19 9.87
N PRO A 72 7.90 10.53 9.95
CA PRO A 72 6.77 11.12 10.67
C PRO A 72 5.44 10.63 10.10
N VAL A 73 4.59 10.10 10.98
CA VAL A 73 3.25 9.59 10.65
C VAL A 73 2.27 10.02 11.73
N SER A 74 0.98 10.06 11.39
CA SER A 74 -0.07 10.39 12.38
C SER A 74 -0.06 9.40 13.54
N SER A 75 -0.15 9.88 14.78
CA SER A 75 -0.21 9.05 15.99
C SER A 75 -1.37 8.04 15.95
N TRP A 76 -2.46 8.39 15.25
CA TRP A 76 -3.58 7.51 14.98
C TRP A 76 -3.12 6.16 14.40
N ILE A 77 -2.12 6.13 13.50
CA ILE A 77 -1.75 4.92 12.72
C ILE A 77 -1.27 3.79 13.61
N TRP A 78 -0.65 4.17 14.73
CA TRP A 78 -0.16 3.26 15.75
C TRP A 78 -1.28 2.65 16.61
N SER A 79 -2.51 3.18 16.54
CA SER A 79 -3.68 2.56 17.18
C SER A 79 -4.24 1.36 16.40
N ARG A 80 -3.72 1.09 15.19
CA ARG A 80 -4.18 -0.04 14.39
C ARG A 80 -3.64 -1.36 14.88
N SER A 81 -4.35 -2.43 14.53
CA SER A 81 -3.88 -3.79 14.80
C SER A 81 -2.74 -4.10 13.85
N ILE A 82 -1.50 -3.90 14.35
CA ILE A 82 -0.27 -4.22 13.64
C ILE A 82 -0.20 -5.74 13.46
N VAL A 83 -0.02 -6.17 12.21
CA VAL A 83 0.04 -7.60 11.86
C VAL A 83 1.49 -8.04 11.66
N THR A 84 2.27 -7.25 10.91
CA THR A 84 3.65 -7.60 10.59
C THR A 84 4.44 -6.40 10.12
N GLN A 85 5.76 -6.54 10.05
CA GLN A 85 6.67 -5.60 9.43
C GLN A 85 7.50 -6.31 8.35
N ILE A 86 7.49 -5.77 7.13
CA ILE A 86 8.26 -6.31 6.00
C ILE A 86 9.17 -5.21 5.49
N GLY A 87 10.48 -5.41 5.67
CA GLY A 87 11.47 -4.37 5.41
C GLY A 87 11.20 -3.13 6.25
N GLN A 88 11.12 -1.97 5.60
CA GLN A 88 10.88 -0.68 6.25
C GLN A 88 9.40 -0.30 6.36
N HIS A 89 8.47 -1.25 6.18
CA HIS A 89 7.04 -0.97 6.26
C HIS A 89 6.35 -1.84 7.30
N VAL A 90 5.61 -1.20 8.18
CA VAL A 90 4.66 -1.85 9.10
C VAL A 90 3.32 -2.00 8.37
N PHE A 91 2.64 -3.13 8.56
CA PHE A 91 1.35 -3.45 7.95
C PHE A 91 0.31 -3.71 9.04
N ALA A 92 -0.89 -3.16 8.87
CA ALA A 92 -1.97 -3.25 9.84
C ALA A 92 -3.38 -3.33 9.22
N LYS A 93 -4.35 -3.72 10.04
CA LYS A 93 -5.78 -3.78 9.72
C LYS A 93 -6.56 -2.58 10.28
#